data_AF-A0AAW2WU74-F1
#
_entry.id   AF-A0AAW2WU74-F1
#
_cell.length_a   1.000
_cell.length_b   1.000
_cell.length_c   1.000
_cell.angle_alpha   90.00
_cell.angle_beta   90.00
_cell.angle_gamma   90.00
#
_symmetry.space_group_name_H-M   'P 1'
#
loop_
_entity.id
_entity.type
_entity.pdbx_description
1 polymer ?
#
loop_
_entity_poly.entity_id
_entity_poly.type
_entity_poly.pdbx_seq_one_letter_code
_entity_poly.pdbx_strand_id
1 'polypeptide(L)'
;MANDLTGIDPSVIVHSLNVDPAYPPVKQKKRHFGPTKDKVIQNEVGNKWHMCIDIRDIHKACPKDFYSLPRIDQLVDSTSGHELLSLMDASQGYH
;
A
#
# COMPACT_ATOMS: atom_id res chain seq x y z
N MET A 1 -10.41 -9.71 6.55
CA MET A 1 -9.12 -9.90 5.88
C MET A 1 -8.51 -11.25 6.23
N ALA A 2 -7.79 -11.41 7.35
CA ALA A 2 -7.21 -12.71 7.71
C ALA A 2 -8.26 -13.83 7.90
N ASN A 3 -9.44 -13.46 8.39
CA ASN A 3 -10.56 -14.38 8.55
C ASN A 3 -11.36 -14.66 7.25
N ASP A 4 -11.15 -13.88 6.18
CA ASP A 4 -11.88 -14.05 4.90
C ASP A 4 -11.14 -15.01 3.95
N LEU A 5 -9.83 -15.21 4.15
CA LEU A 5 -9.03 -16.22 3.44
C LEU A 5 -9.06 -17.54 4.21
N THR A 6 -10.20 -18.23 4.15
CA THR A 6 -10.37 -19.52 4.84
C THR A 6 -9.37 -20.56 4.31
N GLY A 7 -8.59 -21.17 5.21
CA GLY A 7 -7.61 -22.20 4.86
C GLY A 7 -6.17 -21.74 4.70
N ILE A 8 -5.87 -20.43 4.82
CA ILE A 8 -4.50 -19.91 4.89
C ILE A 8 -4.20 -19.48 6.33
N ASP A 9 -3.05 -19.90 6.86
CA ASP A 9 -2.65 -19.53 8.21
C ASP A 9 -2.45 -18.02 8.34
N PRO A 10 -3.09 -17.35 9.33
CA PRO A 10 -2.96 -15.91 9.55
C PRO A 10 -1.51 -15.41 9.65
N SER A 11 -0.58 -16.23 10.16
CA SER A 11 0.84 -15.87 10.26
C SER A 11 1.51 -15.66 8.90
N VAL A 12 0.95 -16.23 7.83
CA VAL A 12 1.46 -16.09 6.46
C VAL A 12 0.91 -14.84 5.77
N ILE A 13 -0.30 -14.41 6.13
CA ILE A 13 -1.03 -13.32 5.46
C ILE A 13 -0.99 -11.99 6.23
N VAL A 14 -0.64 -12.01 7.51
CA VAL A 14 -0.47 -10.80 8.32
C VAL A 14 0.97 -10.29 8.18
N HIS A 15 1.14 -9.17 7.50
CA HIS A 15 2.42 -8.49 7.41
C HIS A 15 2.59 -7.47 8.55
N SER A 16 3.69 -7.60 9.30
CA SER A 16 4.12 -6.57 10.27
C SER A 16 5.16 -5.66 9.63
N LEU A 17 4.96 -4.35 9.74
CA LEU A 17 5.94 -3.37 9.26
C LEU A 17 7.24 -3.49 10.04
N ASN A 18 8.37 -3.51 9.32
CA ASN A 18 9.69 -3.50 9.91
C ASN A 18 10.05 -2.06 10.35
N VAL A 19 9.60 -1.64 11.53
CA VAL A 19 9.87 -0.30 12.07
C VAL A 19 11.11 -0.36 12.98
N ASP A 20 12.05 0.56 12.79
CA ASP A 20 13.19 0.70 13.70
C ASP A 20 12.72 1.08 15.12
N PRO A 21 12.94 0.22 16.14
CA PRO A 21 12.51 0.49 17.52
C PRO A 21 13.15 1.75 18.12
N ALA A 22 14.30 2.19 17.59
CA ALA A 22 14.96 3.42 18.01
C ALA A 22 14.30 4.68 17.43
N TYR A 23 13.47 4.55 16.39
CA TYR A 23 12.77 5.67 15.79
C TYR A 23 11.58 6.10 16.67
N PRO A 24 11.52 7.35 17.15
CA PRO A 24 10.47 7.78 18.06
C PRO A 24 9.12 7.88 17.35
N PRO A 25 8.00 7.56 18.02
CA PRO A 25 6.67 7.75 17.45
C PRO A 25 6.41 9.22 17.07
N VAL A 26 6.00 9.45 15.82
CA VAL A 26 5.67 10.79 15.30
C VAL A 26 4.17 10.98 15.24
N LYS A 27 3.65 11.97 15.98
CA LYS A 27 2.24 12.38 15.87
C LYS A 27 2.11 13.50 14.83
N GLN A 28 1.63 13.14 13.64
CA GLN A 28 1.34 14.13 12.61
C GLN A 28 0.13 14.99 12.97
N LYS A 29 0.24 16.31 12.77
CA LYS A 29 -0.90 17.22 12.93
C LYS A 29 -1.93 16.93 11.84
N LYS A 30 -3.13 16.53 12.24
CA LYS A 30 -4.25 16.36 11.32
C LYS A 30 -4.52 17.69 10.60
N ARG A 31 -4.62 17.65 9.28
CA ARG A 31 -5.04 18.81 8.49
C ARG A 31 -6.52 19.07 8.78
N HIS A 32 -6.85 20.29 9.17
CA HIS A 32 -8.24 20.74 9.30
C HIS A 32 -8.54 21.62 8.09
N PHE A 33 -9.53 21.24 7.29
CA PHE A 33 -9.89 22.00 6.08
C PHE A 33 -11.03 23.00 6.35
N GLY A 34 -11.53 23.06 7.58
CA GLY A 34 -12.68 23.85 7.96
C GLY A 34 -13.99 23.06 7.81
N PRO A 35 -15.04 23.41 8.57
CA PRO A 35 -16.24 22.59 8.73
C PRO A 35 -17.00 22.34 7.42
N THR A 36 -17.02 23.32 6.51
CA THR A 36 -17.68 23.19 5.21
C THR A 36 -16.95 22.19 4.31
N LYS A 37 -15.62 22.28 4.24
CA LYS A 37 -14.80 21.41 3.39
C LYS A 37 -14.70 20.00 3.97
N ASP A 38 -14.63 19.86 5.29
CA ASP A 38 -14.60 18.56 5.97
C ASP A 38 -15.88 17.76 5.69
N LYS A 39 -17.06 18.41 5.65
CA LYS A 39 -18.33 17.75 5.27
C LYS A 39 -18.33 17.27 3.82
N VAL A 40 -17.83 18.10 2.90
CA VAL A 40 -17.70 17.70 1.47
C VAL A 40 -16.74 16.53 1.34
N ILE A 41 -15.59 16.57 2.01
CA ILE A 41 -14.63 15.47 2.00
C ILE A 41 -15.27 14.17 2.52
N GLN A 42 -16.01 14.22 3.64
CA GLN A 42 -16.67 13.02 4.18
C GLN A 42 -17.70 12.42 3.22
N ASN A 43 -18.50 13.26 2.55
CA ASN A 43 -19.48 12.79 1.58
C ASN A 43 -18.83 12.24 0.30
N GLU A 44 -17.74 12.85 -0.15
CA GLU A 44 -17.11 12.50 -1.43
C GLU A 44 -16.12 11.32 -1.33
N VAL A 45 -15.57 11.04 -0.13
CA VAL A 45 -14.62 9.93 0.11
C VAL A 45 -15.23 8.54 -0.09
N GLY A 46 -16.58 8.43 -0.08
CA GLY A 46 -17.30 7.21 -0.47
C GLY A 46 -17.77 7.19 -1.93
N ASN A 47 -17.64 8.31 -2.65
CA ASN A 47 -18.18 8.46 -4.00
C ASN A 47 -17.04 8.42 -5.04
N LYS A 48 -16.40 9.57 -5.27
CA LYS A 48 -15.42 9.76 -6.35
C LYS A 48 -14.03 10.15 -5.85
N TRP A 49 -13.92 10.62 -4.60
CA TRP A 49 -12.66 11.09 -4.06
C TRP A 49 -11.98 9.97 -3.28
N HIS A 50 -10.68 9.80 -3.46
CA HIS A 50 -9.89 8.88 -2.67
C HIS A 50 -9.10 9.63 -1.60
N MET A 51 -9.02 9.06 -0.40
CA MET A 51 -8.23 9.63 0.68
C MET A 51 -6.75 9.28 0.48
N CYS A 52 -5.89 10.31 0.39
CA CYS A 52 -4.44 10.15 0.39
C CYS A 52 -3.89 10.43 1.79
N ILE A 53 -3.21 9.45 2.39
CA ILE A 53 -2.60 9.55 3.72
C ILE A 53 -1.10 9.81 3.56
N ASP A 54 -0.58 10.80 4.29
CA ASP A 54 0.83 11.18 4.26
C ASP A 54 1.70 10.24 5.11
N ILE A 55 2.21 9.18 4.49
CA ILE A 55 3.00 8.13 5.14
C ILE A 55 4.52 8.43 5.18
N ARG A 56 4.95 9.67 4.94
CA ARG A 56 6.39 9.99 4.88
C ARG A 56 7.13 9.74 6.19
N ASP A 57 6.50 9.99 7.33
CA ASP A 57 7.17 9.78 8.62
C ASP A 57 7.28 8.32 9.00
N ILE A 58 6.33 7.47 8.59
CA ILE A 58 6.44 6.02 8.78
C ILE A 58 7.49 5.43 7.83
N HIS A 59 7.59 5.91 6.59
CA HIS A 59 8.65 5.49 5.66
C HIS A 59 10.07 5.83 6.13
N LYS A 60 10.25 6.88 6.94
CA LYS A 60 11.56 7.19 7.56
C LYS A 60 11.92 6.24 8.69
N ALA A 61 10.92 5.67 9.35
CA ALA A 61 11.10 4.73 10.45
C ALA A 61 11.36 3.30 9.96
N CYS A 62 10.95 2.97 8.73
CA CYS A 62 11.25 1.68 8.11
C CYS A 62 12.63 1.71 7.42
N PRO A 63 13.48 0.69 7.63
CA PRO A 63 14.69 0.54 6.83
C PRO A 63 14.31 0.26 5.37
N LYS A 64 15.15 0.73 4.45
CA LYS A 64 14.95 0.50 3.01
C LYS A 64 15.06 -0.99 2.72
N ASP A 65 14.07 -1.52 2.01
CA ASP A 65 14.12 -2.89 1.51
C ASP A 65 15.23 -3.04 0.44
N PHE A 66 15.90 -4.18 0.45
CA PHE A 66 16.92 -4.55 -0.54
C PHE A 66 16.30 -5.21 -1.77
N TYR A 67 15.02 -5.59 -1.73
CA TYR A 67 14.31 -6.12 -2.89
C TYR A 67 13.84 -4.99 -3.80
N SER A 68 14.66 -4.68 -4.81
CA SER A 68 14.25 -3.76 -5.87
C SER A 68 13.14 -4.40 -6.70
N LEU A 69 12.08 -3.65 -6.99
CA LEU A 69 11.10 -4.07 -7.98
C LEU A 69 11.82 -4.32 -9.32
N PRO A 70 11.52 -5.44 -10.01
CA PRO A 70 12.13 -5.73 -11.29
C PRO A 70 11.81 -4.59 -12.27
N ARG A 71 12.80 -4.16 -13.06
CA ARG A 71 12.57 -3.15 -14.09
C ARG A 71 11.63 -3.72 -15.14
N ILE A 72 10.74 -2.87 -15.66
CA ILE A 72 9.79 -3.26 -16.70
C ILE A 72 10.53 -3.86 -17.90
N ASP A 73 11.65 -3.27 -18.30
CA ASP A 73 12.47 -3.78 -19.41
C ASP A 73 12.95 -5.22 -19.17
N GLN A 74 13.36 -5.55 -17.94
CA GLN A 74 13.77 -6.90 -17.57
C GLN A 74 12.61 -7.89 -17.64
N LEU A 75 11.40 -7.47 -17.25
CA LEU A 75 10.20 -8.30 -17.39
C LEU A 75 9.88 -8.54 -18.86
N VAL A 76 9.92 -7.50 -19.69
CA VAL A 76 9.67 -7.57 -21.14
C VAL A 76 10.68 -8.51 -21.80
N ASP A 77 11.97 -8.33 -21.54
CA ASP A 77 13.04 -9.17 -22.09
C ASP A 77 12.89 -10.63 -21.67
N SER A 78 12.53 -10.89 -20.40
CA SER A 78 12.32 -12.25 -19.89
C SER A 78 11.11 -12.94 -20.53
N THR A 79 10.14 -12.18 -21.02
CA THR A 79 8.95 -12.71 -21.73
C THR A 79 9.15 -12.83 -23.24
N SER A 80 10.29 -12.38 -23.78
CA SER A 80 10.60 -12.45 -25.20
C SER A 80 10.70 -13.91 -25.67
N GLY A 81 10.02 -14.23 -26.77
CA GLY A 81 10.01 -15.58 -27.37
C GLY A 81 8.95 -16.53 -26.83
N HIS A 82 8.11 -16.12 -25.89
CA HIS A 82 6.92 -16.88 -25.50
C HIS A 82 5.77 -16.65 -26.48
N GLU A 83 5.14 -17.73 -26.97
CA GLU A 83 4.02 -17.66 -27.93
C GLU A 83 2.70 -17.17 -27.29
N LEU A 84 2.59 -17.27 -25.97
CA LEU A 84 1.40 -16.89 -25.21
C LEU A 84 1.80 -16.19 -23.90
N LEU A 85 1.12 -15.10 -23.58
CA LEU A 85 1.23 -14.39 -22.30
C LEU A 85 -0.14 -14.30 -21.64
N SER A 86 -0.19 -14.55 -20.33
CA SER A 86 -1.37 -14.28 -19.50
C SER A 86 -1.00 -13.26 -18.42
N LEU A 87 -1.83 -12.24 -18.26
CA LEU A 87 -1.67 -11.20 -17.25
C LEU A 87 -2.72 -11.43 -16.16
N MET A 88 -2.26 -11.60 -14.93
CA MET A 88 -3.13 -11.58 -13.76
C MET A 88 -3.02 -10.21 -13.11
N ASP A 89 -4.15 -9.53 -12.95
CA ASP A 89 -4.23 -8.28 -12.21
C ASP A 89 -4.69 -8.55 -10.77
N ALA A 90 -3.88 -8.11 -9.81
CA ALA A 90 -4.27 -8.09 -8.42
C ALA A 90 -5.09 -6.81 -8.18
N SER A 91 -6.36 -6.82 -8.61
CA SER A 91 -7.23 -5.64 -8.67
C SER A 91 -7.49 -4.94 -7.33
N GLN A 92 -7.21 -5.61 -6.21
CA GLN A 92 -7.29 -5.04 -4.85
C GLN A 92 -5.93 -4.69 -4.25
N GLY A 93 -4.82 -5.06 -4.90
CA GLY A 93 -3.45 -4.74 -4.48
C GLY A 93 -3.20 -4.96 -2.98
N TYR A 94 -2.62 -3.96 -2.34
CA TYR A 94 -2.49 -3.89 -0.87
C TYR A 94 -3.74 -3.22 -0.27
N HIS A 95 -4.70 -4.02 0.21
CA HIS A 95 -5.88 -3.56 0.95
C HIS A 95 -6.24 -4.52 2.08
#